data_AF-Q2GS22-F1
#
_entry.id   AF-Q2GS22-F1
#
_cell.length_a   1.000
_cell.length_b   1.000
_cell.length_c   1.000
_cell.angle_alpha   90.00
_cell.angle_beta   90.00
_cell.angle_gamma   90.00
#
_symmetry.space_group_name_H-M   'P 1'
#
loop_
_entity.id
_entity.type
_entity.pdbx_description
1 polymer ?
#
loop_
_entity_poly.entity_id
_entity_poly.type
_entity_poly.pdbx_seq_one_letter_code
_entity_poly.pdbx_strand_id
1 'polypeptide(L)'
;MATLLDNTNSWHAGERAVHTLLKVPTSGRRNPTTAGLPPSYAHRVAVSPLLAVGTLDDQGRPWTSIWGGERGFAQPVAQGILGVQSLVDRAHDPVVEALLGKAADGEVLQPEDDKVMSALSVDLETRDRVKLAGKMMVGTVTGRPDNSTIAETQLAMIVQESLGNCPKYLNIKDIRAHVPSPQLVSPSLPLPAEALALIQQADMFFLSSTNGQTMDTNHRGGPAGFVRVVSNTPDSVELVYPEYSGNRLYQTLGNLHTNPLIGIAIPNYTTSDVLYLTGSTQLLIGPAAGTLMPHTNLAVKITIHAARLVKDGLPFRGTPGEPSPYNPPVRRLASESPNSLATPPQTTSPTATLTLTRRDLLTPTIARFTFLLRPPNTSHKPPPTTTAAPLRWHPGQHITLSFAAELDMGYSHMREADPQSLNDDFVRTFTISNPPPPHPPSADGDGDGDGGEE
;
A
#
# COMPACT_ATOMS: atom_id res chain seq x y z
N MET A 1 22.10 -2.49 -37.03
CA MET A 1 22.33 -3.72 -36.23
C MET A 1 21.02 -4.07 -35.55
N ALA A 2 20.57 -5.32 -35.62
CA ALA A 2 19.38 -5.78 -34.90
C ALA A 2 19.83 -6.51 -33.64
N THR A 3 19.42 -5.99 -32.47
CA THR A 3 19.72 -6.58 -31.16
C THR A 3 18.60 -7.55 -30.81
N LEU A 4 18.93 -8.82 -30.59
CA LEU A 4 18.01 -9.80 -30.03
C LEU A 4 17.81 -9.45 -28.54
N LEU A 5 16.65 -8.91 -28.18
CA LEU A 5 16.26 -8.74 -26.79
C LEU A 5 15.62 -10.05 -26.33
N ASP A 6 16.27 -10.76 -25.41
CA ASP A 6 15.68 -11.94 -24.78
C ASP A 6 14.40 -11.50 -24.08
N ASN A 7 13.26 -11.95 -24.59
CA ASN A 7 11.96 -11.45 -24.17
C ASN A 7 11.48 -12.27 -22.97
N THR A 8 12.27 -12.27 -21.89
CA THR A 8 11.91 -12.89 -20.61
C THR A 8 10.97 -11.98 -19.83
N ASN A 9 9.88 -11.50 -20.45
CA ASN A 9 8.74 -10.83 -19.80
C ASN A 9 7.93 -11.82 -18.95
N SER A 10 8.65 -12.61 -18.16
CA SER A 10 8.14 -13.52 -17.16
C SER A 10 8.09 -12.81 -15.81
N TRP A 11 7.09 -13.13 -15.02
CA TRP A 11 7.02 -12.73 -13.62
C TRP A 11 8.26 -13.24 -12.90
N HIS A 12 8.95 -12.44 -12.09
CA HIS A 12 10.08 -12.95 -11.30
C HIS A 12 9.57 -13.87 -10.17
N ALA A 13 10.48 -14.64 -9.55
CA ALA A 13 10.10 -15.67 -8.57
C ALA A 13 9.26 -15.14 -7.40
N GLY A 14 9.58 -13.93 -6.91
CA GLY A 14 8.85 -13.27 -5.83
C GLY A 14 7.43 -12.87 -6.22
N GLU A 15 7.23 -12.28 -7.40
CA GLU A 15 5.89 -11.97 -7.92
C GLU A 15 5.02 -13.23 -7.99
N ARG A 16 5.55 -14.33 -8.55
CA ARG A 16 4.82 -15.60 -8.65
C ARG A 16 4.46 -16.17 -7.29
N ALA A 17 5.37 -16.06 -6.32
CA ALA A 17 5.12 -16.49 -4.95
C ALA A 17 3.97 -15.67 -4.33
N VAL A 18 3.98 -14.35 -4.50
CA VAL A 18 2.90 -13.48 -4.02
C VAL A 18 1.58 -13.75 -4.75
N HIS A 19 1.60 -14.00 -6.07
CA HIS A 19 0.40 -14.44 -6.81
C HIS A 19 -0.18 -15.72 -6.24
N THR A 20 0.67 -16.69 -5.91
CA THR A 20 0.28 -17.97 -5.32
C THR A 20 -0.31 -17.77 -3.93
N LEU A 21 0.36 -17.00 -3.07
CA LEU A 21 -0.07 -16.67 -1.71
C LEU A 21 -1.44 -15.97 -1.70
N LEU A 22 -1.66 -15.05 -2.64
CA LEU A 22 -2.89 -14.28 -2.76
C LEU A 22 -3.93 -14.92 -3.69
N LYS A 23 -3.68 -16.15 -4.16
CA LYS A 23 -4.56 -16.93 -5.05
C LYS A 23 -4.99 -16.14 -6.28
N VAL A 24 -4.07 -15.35 -6.84
CA VAL A 24 -4.33 -14.54 -8.05
C VAL A 24 -4.14 -15.41 -9.29
N PRO A 25 -5.14 -15.50 -10.18
CA PRO A 25 -4.99 -16.24 -11.43
C PRO A 25 -4.01 -15.50 -12.36
N THR A 26 -2.93 -16.19 -12.73
CA THR A 26 -1.88 -15.70 -13.63
C THR A 26 -1.93 -16.34 -15.01
N SER A 27 -2.73 -17.39 -15.19
CA SER A 27 -2.92 -18.11 -16.45
C SER A 27 -3.25 -17.15 -17.60
N GLY A 28 -2.38 -17.08 -18.60
CA GLY A 28 -2.54 -16.21 -19.78
C GLY A 28 -2.14 -14.74 -19.59
N ARG A 29 -1.75 -14.29 -18.38
CA ARG A 29 -1.28 -12.91 -18.15
C ARG A 29 0.24 -12.82 -18.29
N ARG A 30 0.71 -12.02 -19.25
CA ARG A 30 2.13 -11.66 -19.38
C ARG A 30 2.48 -10.49 -18.47
N ASN A 31 3.75 -10.39 -18.08
CA ASN A 31 4.25 -9.21 -17.39
C ASN A 31 4.22 -8.02 -18.37
N PRO A 32 3.52 -6.92 -18.05
CA PRO A 32 3.41 -5.75 -18.94
C PRO A 32 4.65 -4.83 -18.88
N THR A 33 5.65 -5.16 -18.07
CA THR A 33 6.91 -4.42 -18.01
C THR A 33 7.57 -4.43 -19.38
N THR A 34 8.03 -3.27 -19.83
CA THR A 34 8.65 -3.09 -21.15
C THR A 34 10.14 -2.88 -20.97
N ALA A 35 10.94 -3.50 -21.84
CA ALA A 35 12.38 -3.25 -21.86
C ALA A 35 12.68 -1.82 -22.33
N GLY A 36 13.65 -1.16 -21.69
CA GLY A 36 14.08 0.19 -22.04
C GLY A 36 13.09 1.28 -21.64
N LEU A 37 13.20 2.44 -22.31
CA LEU A 37 12.32 3.60 -22.14
C LEU A 37 11.60 3.93 -23.46
N PRO A 38 10.36 3.43 -23.67
CA PRO A 38 9.54 3.78 -24.83
C PRO A 38 9.26 5.29 -24.91
N PRO A 39 9.13 5.88 -26.12
CA PRO A 39 8.89 7.33 -26.28
C PRO A 39 7.65 7.85 -25.54
N SER A 40 6.59 7.05 -25.45
CA SER A 40 5.36 7.42 -24.73
C SER A 40 5.60 7.57 -23.22
N TYR A 41 6.45 6.72 -22.64
CA TYR A 41 6.85 6.81 -21.24
C TYR A 41 7.86 7.94 -21.04
N ALA A 42 8.80 8.11 -21.99
CA ALA A 42 9.78 9.19 -21.95
C ALA A 42 9.12 10.58 -21.90
N HIS A 43 8.08 10.80 -22.71
CA HIS A 43 7.30 12.03 -22.69
C HIS A 43 6.61 12.26 -21.34
N ARG A 44 5.99 11.22 -20.77
CA ARG A 44 5.32 11.30 -19.46
C ARG A 44 6.30 11.61 -18.33
N VAL A 45 7.50 11.04 -18.37
CA VAL A 45 8.58 11.36 -17.43
C VAL A 45 8.99 12.83 -17.58
N ALA A 46 9.20 13.30 -18.81
CA ALA A 46 9.61 14.69 -19.09
C ALA A 46 8.63 15.75 -18.57
N VAL A 47 7.33 15.45 -18.58
CA VAL A 47 6.30 16.37 -18.08
C VAL A 47 5.99 16.18 -16.59
N SER A 48 6.54 15.16 -15.92
CA SER A 48 6.30 14.93 -14.48
C SER A 48 7.11 15.94 -13.63
N PRO A 49 6.51 16.59 -12.62
CA PRO A 49 7.22 17.52 -11.74
C PRO A 49 8.07 16.82 -10.68
N LEU A 50 7.85 15.53 -10.43
CA LEU A 50 8.53 14.78 -9.36
C LEU A 50 9.10 13.45 -9.88
N LEU A 51 10.20 13.04 -9.27
CA LEU A 51 10.86 11.76 -9.49
C LEU A 51 11.26 11.19 -8.13
N ALA A 52 10.58 10.14 -7.68
CA ALA A 52 11.07 9.38 -6.54
C ALA A 52 12.20 8.47 -7.02
N VAL A 53 13.34 8.47 -6.33
CA VAL A 53 14.56 7.77 -6.73
C VAL A 53 14.95 6.79 -5.65
N GLY A 54 15.32 5.58 -6.03
CA GLY A 54 15.77 4.52 -5.14
C GLY A 54 17.11 3.96 -5.55
N THR A 55 17.95 3.67 -4.57
CA THR A 55 19.20 2.91 -4.76
C THR A 55 19.53 2.14 -3.47
N LEU A 56 20.65 1.42 -3.49
CA LEU A 56 21.20 0.72 -2.33
C LEU A 56 22.38 1.50 -1.74
N ASP A 57 22.45 1.56 -0.41
CA ASP A 57 23.67 1.98 0.28
C ASP A 57 24.78 0.91 0.20
N ASP A 58 25.95 1.21 0.75
CA ASP A 58 27.10 0.29 0.77
C ASP A 58 26.84 -0.99 1.59
N GLN A 59 25.77 -1.05 2.39
CA GLN A 59 25.33 -2.25 3.12
C GLN A 59 24.24 -3.03 2.36
N GLY A 60 23.89 -2.60 1.13
CA GLY A 60 22.83 -3.21 0.34
C GLY A 60 21.42 -2.86 0.82
N ARG A 61 21.26 -1.88 1.72
CA ARG A 61 19.95 -1.46 2.21
C ARG A 61 19.33 -0.46 1.21
N PRO A 62 18.07 -0.66 0.80
CA PRO A 62 17.41 0.31 -0.06
C PRO A 62 17.14 1.61 0.70
N TRP A 63 17.33 2.72 0.00
CA TRP A 63 16.87 4.05 0.38
C TRP A 63 15.99 4.63 -0.73
N THR A 64 15.14 5.59 -0.38
CA THR A 64 14.28 6.32 -1.33
C THR A 64 14.36 7.79 -1.03
N SER A 65 14.38 8.62 -2.08
CA SER A 65 14.26 10.07 -1.99
C SER A 65 13.31 10.58 -3.08
N ILE A 66 13.00 11.87 -3.06
CA ILE A 66 12.09 12.53 -4.00
C ILE A 66 12.76 13.81 -4.49
N TRP A 67 13.02 13.88 -5.78
CA TRP A 67 13.64 15.02 -6.44
C TRP A 67 12.64 15.70 -7.37
N GLY A 68 12.98 16.92 -7.81
CA GLY A 68 12.18 17.70 -8.76
C GLY A 68 11.64 19.00 -8.20
N GLY A 69 10.39 19.30 -8.50
CA GLY A 69 9.72 20.58 -8.22
C GLY A 69 9.41 21.39 -9.47
N GLU A 70 10.19 21.21 -10.52
CA GLU A 70 9.95 21.77 -11.86
C GLU A 70 9.77 20.66 -12.89
N ARG A 71 8.95 20.90 -13.92
CA ARG A 71 8.79 19.95 -15.03
C ARG A 71 10.00 20.05 -15.97
N GLY A 72 10.36 18.96 -16.64
CA GLY A 72 11.51 18.90 -17.56
C GLY A 72 12.86 18.61 -16.90
N PHE A 73 12.91 18.58 -15.56
CA PHE A 73 14.13 18.28 -14.81
C PHE A 73 14.65 16.85 -15.02
N ALA A 74 13.76 15.91 -15.36
CA ALA A 74 14.07 14.53 -15.72
C ALA A 74 13.57 14.24 -17.15
N GLN A 75 14.47 13.94 -18.09
CA GLN A 75 14.12 13.80 -19.51
C GLN A 75 15.04 12.82 -20.25
N PRO A 76 14.58 12.19 -21.35
CA PRO A 76 15.44 11.35 -22.17
C PRO A 76 16.56 12.17 -22.82
N VAL A 77 17.81 11.76 -22.61
CA VAL A 77 19.00 12.41 -23.22
C VAL A 77 19.60 11.58 -24.36
N ALA A 78 19.28 10.29 -24.41
CA ALA A 78 19.56 9.39 -25.52
C ALA A 78 18.57 8.21 -25.48
N GLN A 79 18.62 7.32 -26.48
CA GLN A 79 17.76 6.13 -26.51
C GLN A 79 17.99 5.26 -25.26
N GLY A 80 16.95 5.13 -24.42
CA GLY A 80 17.02 4.34 -23.19
C GLY A 80 17.81 5.01 -22.05
N ILE A 81 18.28 6.25 -22.20
CA ILE A 81 19.01 6.97 -21.16
C ILE A 81 18.17 8.15 -20.66
N LEU A 82 17.88 8.15 -19.36
CA LEU A 82 17.22 9.24 -18.68
C LEU A 82 18.29 10.12 -18.01
N GLY A 83 18.28 11.41 -18.32
CA GLY A 83 19.03 12.43 -17.58
C GLY A 83 18.15 13.10 -16.54
N VAL A 84 18.72 13.41 -15.38
CA VAL A 84 18.06 14.06 -14.25
C VAL A 84 18.94 15.21 -13.78
N GLN A 85 18.41 16.42 -13.74
CA GLN A 85 19.04 17.59 -13.17
C GLN A 85 18.13 18.13 -12.05
N SER A 86 18.59 18.14 -10.80
CA SER A 86 17.76 18.57 -9.68
C SER A 86 18.57 19.21 -8.57
N LEU A 87 17.94 20.15 -7.87
CA LEU A 87 18.44 20.65 -6.59
C LEU A 87 18.18 19.57 -5.52
N VAL A 88 19.17 19.24 -4.71
CA VAL A 88 19.08 18.19 -3.70
C VAL A 88 19.69 18.64 -2.37
N ASP A 89 19.26 18.02 -1.27
CA ASP A 89 19.96 18.06 0.01
C ASP A 89 21.23 17.20 -0.09
N ARG A 90 22.39 17.85 -0.16
CA ARG A 90 23.69 17.15 -0.24
C ARG A 90 24.08 16.52 1.09
N ALA A 91 23.63 17.12 2.20
CA ALA A 91 24.11 16.79 3.52
C ALA A 91 23.40 15.59 4.15
N HIS A 92 22.09 15.42 3.90
CA HIS A 92 21.31 14.44 4.65
C HIS A 92 20.45 13.48 3.80
N ASP A 93 20.30 13.72 2.49
CA ASP A 93 19.58 12.80 1.59
C ASP A 93 20.37 11.48 1.45
N PRO A 94 19.83 10.34 1.92
CA PRO A 94 20.54 9.06 1.88
C PRO A 94 20.71 8.49 0.46
N VAL A 95 19.88 8.90 -0.50
CA VAL A 95 20.03 8.51 -1.91
C VAL A 95 21.15 9.30 -2.57
N VAL A 96 21.26 10.60 -2.29
CA VAL A 96 22.41 11.41 -2.74
C VAL A 96 23.70 10.86 -2.15
N GLU A 97 23.72 10.55 -0.84
CA GLU A 97 24.87 9.92 -0.19
C GLU A 97 25.23 8.57 -0.84
N ALA A 98 24.25 7.70 -1.10
CA ALA A 98 24.49 6.37 -1.66
C ALA A 98 24.95 6.38 -3.12
N LEU A 99 24.53 7.38 -3.92
CA LEU A 99 24.89 7.50 -5.33
C LEU A 99 26.16 8.34 -5.54
N LEU A 100 26.32 9.42 -4.79
CA LEU A 100 27.27 10.51 -5.07
C LEU A 100 28.11 10.93 -3.85
N GLY A 101 27.91 10.34 -2.67
CA GLY A 101 28.59 10.76 -1.44
C GLY A 101 30.12 10.59 -1.44
N LYS A 102 30.66 9.81 -2.39
CA LYS A 102 32.12 9.63 -2.58
C LYS A 102 32.74 10.68 -3.51
N ALA A 103 31.93 11.43 -4.25
CA ALA A 103 32.40 12.40 -5.23
C ALA A 103 32.81 13.72 -4.54
N ALA A 104 33.97 14.24 -4.93
CA ALA A 104 34.33 15.62 -4.63
C ALA A 104 33.38 16.61 -5.33
N ASP A 105 33.43 17.87 -4.93
CA ASP A 105 32.55 18.90 -5.50
C ASP A 105 32.79 19.09 -7.01
N GLY A 106 31.74 18.89 -7.81
CA GLY A 106 31.82 18.95 -9.28
C GLY A 106 32.56 17.78 -9.93
N GLU A 107 32.95 16.75 -9.17
CA GLU A 107 33.57 15.55 -9.72
C GLU A 107 32.55 14.69 -10.45
N VAL A 108 32.91 14.26 -11.66
CA VAL A 108 32.12 13.33 -12.44
C VAL A 108 32.38 11.92 -11.92
N LEU A 109 31.39 11.35 -11.22
CA LEU A 109 31.41 9.98 -10.75
C LEU A 109 30.84 9.06 -11.82
N GLN A 110 31.65 8.10 -12.26
CA GLN A 110 31.19 6.94 -13.00
C GLN A 110 31.33 5.71 -12.08
N PRO A 111 30.22 5.03 -11.75
CA PRO A 111 30.30 3.83 -10.91
C PRO A 111 31.21 2.77 -11.56
N GLU A 112 32.16 2.23 -10.80
CA GLU A 112 33.01 1.11 -11.25
C GLU A 112 32.20 -0.18 -11.45
N ASP A 113 31.24 -0.40 -10.55
CA ASP A 113 30.26 -1.48 -10.60
C ASP A 113 28.91 -1.00 -11.13
N ASP A 114 28.08 -1.94 -11.57
CA ASP A 114 26.70 -1.75 -12.00
C ASP A 114 25.79 -1.24 -10.85
N LYS A 115 25.91 0.05 -10.48
CA LYS A 115 25.12 0.68 -9.41
C LYS A 115 23.65 0.72 -9.79
N VAL A 116 22.88 -0.21 -9.22
CA VAL A 116 21.44 -0.32 -9.47
C VAL A 116 20.68 0.90 -8.96
N MET A 117 19.69 1.30 -9.73
CA MET A 117 18.80 2.41 -9.44
C MET A 117 17.39 2.10 -9.94
N SER A 118 16.39 2.56 -9.22
CA SER A 118 15.02 2.66 -9.71
C SER A 118 14.51 4.08 -9.55
N ALA A 119 13.49 4.42 -10.35
CA ALA A 119 12.82 5.69 -10.26
C ALA A 119 11.32 5.56 -10.53
N LEU A 120 10.54 6.48 -9.97
CA LEU A 120 9.13 6.63 -10.24
C LEU A 120 8.89 8.10 -10.61
N SER A 121 8.64 8.37 -11.89
CA SER A 121 8.12 9.69 -12.26
C SER A 121 6.68 9.77 -11.79
N VAL A 122 6.31 10.90 -11.20
CA VAL A 122 4.96 11.09 -10.68
C VAL A 122 4.49 12.52 -10.95
N ASP A 123 3.28 12.60 -11.51
CA ASP A 123 2.51 13.82 -11.62
C ASP A 123 1.26 13.68 -10.76
N LEU A 124 1.28 14.31 -9.58
CA LEU A 124 0.19 14.24 -8.63
C LEU A 124 -1.03 15.05 -9.09
N GLU A 125 -0.86 16.06 -9.93
CA GLU A 125 -1.97 16.87 -10.46
C GLU A 125 -2.83 16.03 -11.41
N THR A 126 -2.18 15.26 -12.29
CA THR A 126 -2.86 14.43 -13.29
C THR A 126 -3.01 12.96 -12.87
N ARG A 127 -2.53 12.60 -11.68
CA ARG A 127 -2.44 11.22 -11.14
C ARG A 127 -1.67 10.27 -12.07
N ASP A 128 -0.64 10.78 -12.75
CA ASP A 128 0.17 10.01 -13.68
C ASP A 128 1.43 9.46 -13.02
N ARG A 129 1.86 8.26 -13.44
CA ARG A 129 3.14 7.71 -13.01
C ARG A 129 3.77 6.71 -13.98
N VAL A 130 5.10 6.75 -14.05
CA VAL A 130 5.92 5.78 -14.79
C VAL A 130 7.00 5.23 -13.86
N LYS A 131 7.04 3.91 -13.72
CA LYS A 131 8.14 3.21 -13.07
C LYS A 131 9.28 3.00 -14.04
N LEU A 132 10.49 3.13 -13.53
CA LEU A 132 11.75 2.94 -14.25
C LEU A 132 12.69 2.12 -13.35
N ALA A 133 13.40 1.18 -13.95
CA ALA A 133 14.47 0.44 -13.29
C ALA A 133 15.66 0.31 -14.22
N GLY A 134 16.86 0.34 -13.64
CA GLY A 134 18.09 0.20 -14.39
C GLY A 134 19.31 0.53 -13.54
N LYS A 135 20.27 1.23 -14.13
CA LYS A 135 21.57 1.47 -13.51
C LYS A 135 22.00 2.91 -13.69
N MET A 136 22.64 3.47 -12.68
CA MET A 136 23.33 4.75 -12.79
C MET A 136 24.51 4.59 -13.75
N MET A 137 24.62 5.49 -14.72
CA MET A 137 25.72 5.53 -15.69
C MET A 137 26.79 6.51 -15.25
N VAL A 138 26.37 7.70 -14.83
CA VAL A 138 27.24 8.80 -14.44
C VAL A 138 26.44 9.77 -13.58
N GLY A 139 27.11 10.48 -12.69
CA GLY A 139 26.53 11.65 -12.04
C GLY A 139 27.58 12.58 -11.45
N THR A 140 27.14 13.78 -11.12
CA THR A 140 27.94 14.81 -10.45
C THR A 140 27.04 15.53 -9.45
N VAL A 141 27.65 16.05 -8.40
CA VAL A 141 27.00 16.91 -7.41
C VAL A 141 27.86 18.14 -7.19
N THR A 142 27.29 19.31 -7.45
CA THR A 142 27.97 20.60 -7.35
C THR A 142 27.27 21.45 -6.29
N GLY A 143 27.98 21.76 -5.21
CA GLY A 143 27.50 22.58 -4.12
C GLY A 143 27.15 23.98 -4.61
N ARG A 144 26.13 24.56 -3.99
CA ARG A 144 25.77 25.93 -4.30
C ARG A 144 26.70 26.92 -3.59
N PRO A 145 27.11 28.03 -4.23
CA PRO A 145 28.00 29.02 -3.62
C PRO A 145 27.42 29.66 -2.35
N ASP A 146 26.09 29.76 -2.28
CA ASP A 146 25.33 30.41 -1.20
C ASP A 146 24.94 29.45 -0.05
N ASN A 147 24.98 28.14 -0.26
CA ASN A 147 24.67 27.15 0.78
C ASN A 147 25.28 25.78 0.46
N SER A 148 26.24 25.34 1.28
CA SER A 148 26.95 24.06 1.10
C SER A 148 26.11 22.83 1.45
N THR A 149 24.96 22.98 2.11
CA THR A 149 24.07 21.84 2.43
C THR A 149 23.17 21.46 1.25
N ILE A 150 23.07 22.30 0.23
CA ILE A 150 22.33 22.03 -0.99
C ILE A 150 23.26 21.99 -2.19
N ALA A 151 22.90 21.20 -3.19
CA ALA A 151 23.69 21.04 -4.39
C ALA A 151 22.83 20.80 -5.63
N GLU A 152 23.35 21.19 -6.78
CA GLU A 152 22.80 20.74 -8.05
C GLU A 152 23.39 19.38 -8.39
N THR A 153 22.50 18.41 -8.60
CA THR A 153 22.87 17.09 -9.09
C THR A 153 22.55 16.98 -10.56
N GLN A 154 23.47 16.40 -11.33
CA GLN A 154 23.19 15.90 -12.68
C GLN A 154 23.51 14.41 -12.70
N LEU A 155 22.54 13.60 -13.12
CA LEU A 155 22.66 12.14 -13.13
C LEU A 155 22.10 11.59 -14.43
N ALA A 156 22.75 10.59 -15.00
CA ALA A 156 22.21 9.80 -16.10
C ALA A 156 22.04 8.35 -15.67
N MET A 157 20.89 7.77 -15.97
CA MET A 157 20.63 6.34 -15.78
C MET A 157 20.30 5.67 -17.11
N ILE A 158 20.81 4.46 -17.31
CA ILE A 158 20.30 3.58 -18.36
C ILE A 158 19.05 2.90 -17.83
N VAL A 159 17.93 3.10 -18.52
CA VAL A 159 16.65 2.47 -18.21
C VAL A 159 16.62 1.10 -18.87
N GLN A 160 16.54 0.06 -18.07
CA GLN A 160 16.46 -1.33 -18.53
C GLN A 160 15.02 -1.83 -18.57
N GLU A 161 14.19 -1.36 -17.65
CA GLU A 161 12.79 -1.74 -17.53
C GLU A 161 11.94 -0.50 -17.25
N SER A 162 10.76 -0.44 -17.85
CA SER A 162 9.78 0.60 -17.59
C SER A 162 8.35 0.09 -17.58
N LEU A 163 7.50 0.75 -16.81
CA LEU A 163 6.10 0.37 -16.69
C LEU A 163 5.23 1.58 -16.32
N GLY A 164 4.27 1.88 -17.19
CA GLY A 164 3.19 2.82 -16.88
C GLY A 164 2.21 2.20 -15.88
N ASN A 165 1.95 2.89 -14.77
CA ASN A 165 1.11 2.35 -13.70
C ASN A 165 -0.18 3.16 -13.48
N CYS A 166 -1.10 2.53 -12.75
CA CYS A 166 -2.46 2.97 -12.47
C CYS A 166 -2.54 4.22 -11.54
N PRO A 167 -3.52 5.13 -11.71
CA PRO A 167 -3.68 6.35 -10.90
C PRO A 167 -4.27 6.12 -9.49
N LYS A 168 -4.61 4.88 -9.10
CA LYS A 168 -5.25 4.59 -7.81
C LYS A 168 -4.41 5.10 -6.63
N TYR A 169 -5.11 5.67 -5.66
CA TYR A 169 -4.57 6.12 -4.38
C TYR A 169 -3.59 7.31 -4.47
N LEU A 170 -3.51 7.97 -5.63
CA LEU A 170 -2.85 9.26 -5.77
C LEU A 170 -3.82 10.38 -5.40
N ASN A 171 -3.58 11.02 -4.26
CA ASN A 171 -4.26 12.25 -3.88
C ASN A 171 -3.62 13.42 -4.61
N ILE A 172 -4.45 14.29 -5.19
CA ILE A 172 -3.98 15.42 -5.98
C ILE A 172 -3.22 16.40 -5.10
N LYS A 173 -2.10 16.91 -5.61
CA LYS A 173 -1.33 17.98 -5.01
C LYS A 173 -0.79 18.90 -6.12
N ASP A 174 -0.96 20.20 -5.96
CA ASP A 174 -0.34 21.22 -6.81
C ASP A 174 1.11 21.41 -6.39
N ILE A 175 2.06 20.95 -7.20
CA ILE A 175 3.50 20.91 -6.88
C ILE A 175 4.19 22.17 -7.38
N ARG A 176 5.02 22.76 -6.52
CA ARG A 176 5.81 23.95 -6.83
C ARG A 176 7.25 23.75 -6.37
N ALA A 177 8.18 24.21 -7.18
CA ALA A 177 9.59 24.23 -6.83
C ALA A 177 9.83 25.05 -5.56
N HIS A 178 10.82 24.62 -4.78
CA HIS A 178 11.24 25.24 -3.54
C HIS A 178 12.75 25.08 -3.40
N VAL A 179 13.43 26.13 -2.92
CA VAL A 179 14.86 26.03 -2.58
C VAL A 179 14.97 25.59 -1.13
N PRO A 180 15.41 24.33 -0.86
CA PRO A 180 15.43 23.80 0.49
C PRO A 180 16.52 24.46 1.36
N SER A 181 16.30 24.45 2.67
CA SER A 181 17.28 24.78 3.70
C SER A 181 17.38 23.62 4.70
N PRO A 182 18.03 22.50 4.31
CA PRO A 182 17.93 21.25 5.04
C PRO A 182 18.49 21.32 6.46
N GLN A 183 17.72 20.82 7.42
CA GLN A 183 18.15 20.67 8.82
C GLN A 183 17.84 19.28 9.35
N LEU A 184 18.88 18.52 9.70
CA LEU A 184 18.72 17.22 10.34
C LEU A 184 18.19 17.38 11.77
N VAL A 185 16.98 16.86 12.02
CA VAL A 185 16.34 16.90 13.35
C VAL A 185 16.76 15.68 14.18
N SER A 186 16.71 14.49 13.58
CA SER A 186 17.13 13.25 14.23
C SER A 186 17.62 12.22 13.21
N PRO A 187 18.79 11.60 13.42
CA PRO A 187 19.27 10.45 12.66
C PRO A 187 19.04 9.10 13.39
N SER A 188 18.27 9.09 14.48
CA SER A 188 18.25 7.96 15.42
C SER A 188 16.85 7.46 15.75
N LEU A 189 16.78 6.23 16.24
CA LEU A 189 15.59 5.60 16.82
C LEU A 189 15.63 5.73 18.36
N PRO A 190 14.49 5.80 19.06
CA PRO A 190 13.13 5.84 18.53
C PRO A 190 12.80 7.13 17.78
N LEU A 191 11.74 7.12 16.98
CA LEU A 191 11.32 8.28 16.19
C LEU A 191 10.86 9.43 17.11
N PRO A 192 11.30 10.68 16.85
CA PRO A 192 10.85 11.85 17.61
C PRO A 192 9.38 12.18 17.33
N ALA A 193 8.77 13.00 18.17
CA ALA A 193 7.34 13.35 18.08
C ALA A 193 6.97 13.95 16.71
N GLU A 194 7.85 14.75 16.12
CA GLU A 194 7.67 15.35 14.81
C GLU A 194 7.62 14.31 13.69
N ALA A 195 8.44 13.25 13.78
CA ALA A 195 8.40 12.14 12.82
C ALA A 195 7.09 11.34 12.95
N LEU A 196 6.62 11.11 14.18
CA LEU A 196 5.34 10.45 14.42
C LEU A 196 4.16 11.27 13.89
N ALA A 197 4.19 12.60 14.08
CA ALA A 197 3.18 13.51 13.55
C ALA A 197 3.17 13.49 12.01
N LEU A 198 4.35 13.46 11.38
CA LEU A 198 4.46 13.33 9.92
C LEU A 198 3.87 12.00 9.42
N ILE A 199 4.20 10.87 10.06
CA ILE A 199 3.60 9.56 9.72
C ILE A 199 2.07 9.60 9.84
N GLN A 200 1.54 10.21 10.90
CA GLN A 200 0.10 10.31 11.15
C GLN A 200 -0.62 11.18 10.11
N GLN A 201 0.04 12.22 9.58
CA GLN A 201 -0.53 13.12 8.57
C GLN A 201 -0.32 12.63 7.14
N ALA A 202 0.62 11.70 6.93
CA ALA A 202 0.95 11.19 5.61
C ALA A 202 -0.26 10.51 4.95
N ASP A 203 -0.59 10.99 3.76
CA ASP A 203 -1.58 10.38 2.87
C ASP A 203 -0.93 9.55 1.75
N MET A 204 0.40 9.64 1.65
CA MET A 204 1.22 8.81 0.80
C MET A 204 2.68 8.78 1.25
N PHE A 205 3.41 7.74 0.86
CA PHE A 205 4.85 7.65 0.93
C PHE A 205 5.41 6.96 -0.32
N PHE A 206 6.70 7.13 -0.55
CA PHE A 206 7.44 6.44 -1.61
C PHE A 206 8.33 5.37 -1.00
N LEU A 207 8.52 4.28 -1.73
CA LEU A 207 9.32 3.16 -1.27
C LEU A 207 10.14 2.55 -2.39
N SER A 208 11.29 2.00 -2.03
CA SER A 208 12.15 1.24 -2.91
C SER A 208 12.46 -0.13 -2.34
N SER A 209 12.56 -1.12 -3.23
CA SER A 209 12.82 -2.52 -2.91
C SER A 209 13.64 -3.16 -4.04
N THR A 210 14.27 -4.30 -3.80
CA THR A 210 15.05 -5.02 -4.81
C THR A 210 14.87 -6.52 -4.67
N ASN A 211 14.99 -7.25 -5.77
CA ASN A 211 15.12 -8.72 -5.76
C ASN A 211 16.60 -9.17 -5.82
N GLY A 212 17.55 -8.24 -5.72
CA GLY A 212 18.99 -8.47 -5.86
C GLY A 212 19.53 -8.33 -7.29
N GLN A 213 18.66 -8.24 -8.31
CA GLN A 213 19.05 -8.07 -9.72
C GLN A 213 18.58 -6.74 -10.30
N THR A 214 17.33 -6.37 -10.02
CA THR A 214 16.69 -5.10 -10.40
C THR A 214 16.07 -4.44 -9.17
N MET A 215 15.67 -3.18 -9.31
CA MET A 215 15.03 -2.41 -8.26
C MET A 215 13.63 -1.95 -8.66
N ASP A 216 12.79 -1.70 -7.67
CA ASP A 216 11.47 -1.10 -7.83
C ASP A 216 11.37 0.10 -6.91
N THR A 217 11.10 1.29 -7.46
CA THR A 217 10.58 2.45 -6.72
C THR A 217 9.11 2.64 -7.05
N ASN A 218 8.30 2.79 -6.01
CA ASN A 218 6.85 2.94 -6.11
C ASN A 218 6.32 3.88 -5.04
N HIS A 219 5.00 4.08 -5.01
CA HIS A 219 4.31 4.75 -3.91
C HIS A 219 3.32 3.82 -3.23
N ARG A 220 2.95 4.16 -1.99
CA ARG A 220 1.70 3.73 -1.36
C ARG A 220 0.96 4.98 -0.91
N GLY A 221 -0.31 5.05 -1.26
CA GLY A 221 -1.18 6.18 -0.94
C GLY A 221 -2.49 5.68 -0.38
N GLY A 222 -3.24 6.60 0.24
CA GLY A 222 -4.51 6.31 0.88
C GLY A 222 -5.07 7.55 1.58
N PRO A 223 -5.99 7.36 2.53
CA PRO A 223 -6.38 8.43 3.44
C PRO A 223 -5.20 8.81 4.36
N ALA A 224 -5.15 10.06 4.81
CA ALA A 224 -4.17 10.51 5.80
C ALA A 224 -4.19 9.59 7.04
N GLY A 225 -3.00 9.17 7.49
CA GLY A 225 -2.84 8.27 8.64
C GLY A 225 -3.15 6.81 8.31
N PHE A 226 -3.02 6.38 7.06
CA PHE A 226 -3.12 4.96 6.71
C PHE A 226 -1.92 4.14 7.21
N VAL A 227 -0.77 4.78 7.41
CA VAL A 227 0.39 4.18 8.08
C VAL A 227 0.20 4.27 9.59
N ARG A 228 0.43 3.16 10.29
CA ARG A 228 0.27 3.04 11.74
C ARG A 228 1.58 2.73 12.41
N VAL A 229 1.78 3.29 13.60
CA VAL A 229 2.93 3.01 14.46
C VAL A 229 2.52 1.89 15.41
N VAL A 230 3.11 0.71 15.24
CA VAL A 230 2.87 -0.46 16.09
C VAL A 230 3.68 -0.35 17.38
N SER A 231 4.94 0.08 17.26
CA SER A 231 5.85 0.30 18.38
C SER A 231 6.80 1.45 18.06
N ASN A 232 7.14 2.26 19.07
CA ASN A 232 8.19 3.28 18.97
C ASN A 232 8.96 3.35 20.29
N THR A 233 9.87 2.40 20.48
CA THR A 233 10.65 2.22 21.70
C THR A 233 12.14 2.17 21.35
N PRO A 234 13.06 2.36 22.33
CA PRO A 234 14.50 2.19 22.10
C PRO A 234 14.88 0.82 21.54
N ASP A 235 14.14 -0.23 21.89
CA ASP A 235 14.42 -1.61 21.47
C ASP A 235 13.85 -1.94 20.09
N SER A 236 12.73 -1.30 19.72
CA SER A 236 12.02 -1.62 18.49
C SER A 236 11.13 -0.47 18.03
N VAL A 237 11.27 -0.14 16.74
CA VAL A 237 10.37 0.77 16.02
C VAL A 237 9.72 -0.03 14.89
N GLU A 238 8.40 -0.17 14.96
CA GLU A 238 7.61 -0.93 14.01
C GLU A 238 6.50 -0.07 13.42
N LEU A 239 6.41 -0.05 12.09
CA LEU A 239 5.31 0.55 11.34
C LEU A 239 4.51 -0.54 10.64
N VAL A 240 3.27 -0.23 10.29
CA VAL A 240 2.46 -1.09 9.43
C VAL A 240 1.58 -0.26 8.51
N TYR A 241 1.40 -0.70 7.27
CA TYR A 241 0.39 -0.16 6.39
C TYR A 241 -0.46 -1.28 5.76
N PRO A 242 -1.76 -1.04 5.52
CA PRO A 242 -2.59 -1.94 4.74
C PRO A 242 -2.22 -1.84 3.27
N GLU A 243 -2.06 -2.97 2.60
CA GLU A 243 -1.82 -3.01 1.16
C GLU A 243 -3.17 -3.08 0.43
N TYR A 244 -3.50 -2.01 -0.29
CA TYR A 244 -4.77 -1.89 -0.99
C TYR A 244 -4.78 -2.59 -2.34
N SER A 245 -5.99 -2.85 -2.87
CA SER A 245 -6.17 -3.58 -4.13
C SER A 245 -5.60 -2.80 -5.32
N GLY A 246 -4.50 -3.29 -5.89
CA GLY A 246 -3.82 -2.69 -7.05
C GLY A 246 -4.11 -3.38 -8.39
N ASN A 247 -3.13 -3.28 -9.30
CA ASN A 247 -3.12 -3.94 -10.63
C ASN A 247 -2.70 -5.43 -10.58
N ARG A 248 -2.42 -5.96 -9.38
CA ARG A 248 -1.96 -7.34 -9.14
C ARG A 248 -0.64 -7.71 -9.83
N LEU A 249 0.20 -6.72 -10.16
CA LEU A 249 1.55 -7.00 -10.67
C LEU A 249 2.49 -7.45 -9.56
N TYR A 250 2.35 -6.87 -8.36
CA TYR A 250 3.11 -7.22 -7.15
C TYR A 250 4.63 -7.13 -7.27
N GLN A 251 5.19 -6.28 -8.13
CA GLN A 251 6.65 -6.03 -8.22
C GLN A 251 7.26 -5.71 -6.85
N THR A 252 6.67 -4.76 -6.11
CA THR A 252 7.18 -4.38 -4.79
C THR A 252 7.08 -5.52 -3.79
N LEU A 253 5.91 -6.16 -3.68
CA LEU A 253 5.72 -7.26 -2.72
C LEU A 253 6.54 -8.50 -3.09
N GLY A 254 6.75 -8.73 -4.39
CA GLY A 254 7.59 -9.80 -4.91
C GLY A 254 9.04 -9.59 -4.51
N ASN A 255 9.55 -8.37 -4.67
CA ASN A 255 10.87 -7.99 -4.15
C ASN A 255 10.95 -8.23 -2.63
N LEU A 256 10.01 -7.69 -1.87
CA LEU A 256 9.96 -7.84 -0.40
C LEU A 256 9.82 -9.30 0.06
N HIS A 257 9.18 -10.16 -0.73
CA HIS A 257 9.10 -11.59 -0.44
C HIS A 257 10.45 -12.29 -0.60
N THR A 258 11.24 -11.92 -1.61
CA THR A 258 12.56 -12.53 -1.88
C THR A 258 13.69 -11.88 -1.09
N ASN A 259 13.59 -10.58 -0.83
CA ASN A 259 14.55 -9.79 -0.09
C ASN A 259 13.75 -8.80 0.78
N PRO A 260 13.62 -9.05 2.09
CA PRO A 260 12.71 -8.31 2.95
C PRO A 260 13.17 -6.88 3.27
N LEU A 261 14.15 -6.32 2.57
CA LEU A 261 14.64 -4.96 2.80
C LEU A 261 13.81 -3.91 2.04
N ILE A 262 13.59 -2.76 2.70
CA ILE A 262 12.80 -1.64 2.16
C ILE A 262 13.46 -0.30 2.50
N GLY A 263 13.38 0.65 1.58
CA GLY A 263 13.65 2.07 1.81
C GLY A 263 12.37 2.87 1.63
N ILE A 264 12.14 3.91 2.44
CA ILE A 264 10.92 4.73 2.43
C ILE A 264 11.28 6.21 2.53
N ALA A 265 10.55 7.04 1.81
CA ALA A 265 10.50 8.49 2.00
C ALA A 265 9.05 8.93 2.25
N ILE A 266 8.83 9.60 3.38
CA ILE A 266 7.55 10.22 3.75
C ILE A 266 7.70 11.74 3.63
N PRO A 267 7.18 12.37 2.56
CA PRO A 267 7.27 13.81 2.39
C PRO A 267 6.17 14.56 3.17
N ASN A 268 6.53 15.70 3.75
CA ASN A 268 5.59 16.76 4.08
C ASN A 268 5.56 17.77 2.94
N TYR A 269 4.50 17.70 2.13
CA TYR A 269 4.36 18.60 0.98
C TYR A 269 4.23 20.07 1.39
N THR A 270 3.69 20.39 2.56
CA THR A 270 3.50 21.78 2.97
C THR A 270 4.81 22.42 3.44
N THR A 271 5.62 21.69 4.22
CA THR A 271 6.83 22.24 4.85
C THR A 271 8.13 21.89 4.13
N SER A 272 8.11 20.98 3.13
CA SER A 272 9.31 20.39 2.52
C SER A 272 10.11 19.45 3.47
N ASP A 273 9.59 19.17 4.67
CA ASP A 273 10.18 18.18 5.55
C ASP A 273 10.08 16.76 4.95
N VAL A 274 10.99 15.88 5.32
CA VAL A 274 10.99 14.50 4.86
C VAL A 274 11.52 13.56 5.94
N LEU A 275 10.83 12.44 6.11
CA LEU A 275 11.30 11.32 6.91
C LEU A 275 11.77 10.20 5.99
N TYR A 276 13.08 9.95 6.00
CA TYR A 276 13.69 8.80 5.35
C TYR A 276 13.78 7.64 6.33
N LEU A 277 13.42 6.43 5.88
CA LEU A 277 13.51 5.21 6.67
C LEU A 277 14.13 4.09 5.84
N THR A 278 14.86 3.19 6.48
CA THR A 278 15.21 1.88 5.92
C THR A 278 14.96 0.80 6.96
N GLY A 279 14.58 -0.39 6.52
CA GLY A 279 14.15 -1.45 7.43
C GLY A 279 13.96 -2.80 6.77
N SER A 280 13.42 -3.74 7.55
CA SER A 280 12.96 -5.04 7.06
C SER A 280 11.45 -5.15 7.10
N THR A 281 10.88 -6.04 6.29
CA THR A 281 9.43 -6.19 6.12
C THR A 281 8.95 -7.60 6.42
N GLN A 282 7.69 -7.68 6.84
CA GLN A 282 6.94 -8.92 6.97
C GLN A 282 5.59 -8.74 6.27
N LEU A 283 5.28 -9.62 5.30
CA LEU A 283 3.98 -9.68 4.66
C LEU A 283 3.00 -10.43 5.57
N LEU A 284 1.98 -9.73 6.05
CA LEU A 284 0.89 -10.30 6.85
C LEU A 284 -0.32 -10.54 5.93
N ILE A 285 -0.85 -11.76 5.92
CA ILE A 285 -1.91 -12.17 4.98
C ILE A 285 -3.08 -12.79 5.75
N GLY A 286 -4.30 -12.44 5.33
CA GLY A 286 -5.55 -12.99 5.86
C GLY A 286 -5.63 -12.81 7.38
N PRO A 287 -5.80 -13.88 8.18
CA PRO A 287 -5.91 -13.77 9.63
C PRO A 287 -4.76 -13.00 10.30
N ALA A 288 -3.52 -13.18 9.85
CA ALA A 288 -2.37 -12.48 10.44
C ALA A 288 -2.47 -10.95 10.25
N ALA A 289 -2.94 -10.50 9.08
CA ALA A 289 -3.22 -9.09 8.84
C ALA A 289 -4.42 -8.61 9.67
N GLY A 290 -5.50 -9.37 9.68
CA GLY A 290 -6.74 -9.04 10.40
C GLY A 290 -6.57 -8.95 11.92
N THR A 291 -5.68 -9.75 12.51
CA THR A 291 -5.35 -9.68 13.94
C THR A 291 -4.66 -8.36 14.31
N LEU A 292 -3.74 -7.88 13.48
CA LEU A 292 -3.04 -6.63 13.73
C LEU A 292 -3.88 -5.40 13.32
N MET A 293 -4.50 -5.48 12.15
CA MET A 293 -5.33 -4.45 11.55
C MET A 293 -6.69 -5.03 11.13
N PRO A 294 -7.75 -4.88 11.96
CA PRO A 294 -9.08 -5.37 11.62
C PRO A 294 -9.55 -4.92 10.23
N HIS A 295 -10.30 -5.78 9.54
CA HIS A 295 -10.78 -5.55 8.17
C HIS A 295 -9.67 -5.38 7.10
N THR A 296 -8.48 -5.94 7.36
CA THR A 296 -7.35 -5.91 6.43
C THR A 296 -6.95 -7.34 6.04
N ASN A 297 -6.92 -7.62 4.74
CA ASN A 297 -6.53 -8.94 4.21
C ASN A 297 -5.04 -9.05 3.87
N LEU A 298 -4.35 -7.91 3.70
CA LEU A 298 -2.93 -7.85 3.39
C LEU A 298 -2.36 -6.59 4.04
N ALA A 299 -1.35 -6.75 4.87
CA ALA A 299 -0.64 -5.65 5.49
C ALA A 299 0.87 -5.92 5.39
N VAL A 300 1.65 -4.84 5.35
CA VAL A 300 3.11 -4.92 5.39
C VAL A 300 3.56 -4.31 6.70
N LYS A 301 4.06 -5.15 7.60
CA LYS A 301 4.72 -4.70 8.83
C LYS A 301 6.19 -4.41 8.51
N ILE A 302 6.72 -3.35 9.09
CA ILE A 302 8.07 -2.85 8.82
C ILE A 302 8.78 -2.65 10.14
N THR A 303 9.92 -3.30 10.31
CA THR A 303 10.83 -3.05 11.43
C THR A 303 11.90 -2.08 10.95
N ILE A 304 11.97 -0.91 11.57
CA ILE A 304 12.85 0.18 11.15
C ILE A 304 14.26 -0.06 11.69
N HIS A 305 15.26 0.02 10.82
CA HIS A 305 16.67 -0.14 11.18
C HIS A 305 17.41 1.20 11.29
N ALA A 306 17.04 2.18 10.45
CA ALA A 306 17.56 3.54 10.53
C ALA A 306 16.54 4.55 10.00
N ALA A 307 16.63 5.77 10.50
CA ALA A 307 15.74 6.88 10.15
C ALA A 307 16.51 8.20 10.06
N ARG A 308 16.05 9.11 9.20
CA ARG A 308 16.51 10.51 9.15
C ARG A 308 15.31 11.42 8.98
N LEU A 309 15.01 12.23 9.98
CA LEU A 309 14.05 13.33 9.85
C LEU A 309 14.81 14.60 9.46
N VAL A 310 14.53 15.12 8.27
CA VAL A 310 15.13 16.34 7.74
C VAL A 310 14.03 17.37 7.55
N LYS A 311 14.21 18.55 8.13
CA LYS A 311 13.34 19.70 7.88
C LYS A 311 13.74 20.43 6.61
N ASP A 312 12.75 20.92 5.88
CA ASP A 312 12.91 21.71 4.64
C ASP A 312 13.98 21.10 3.69
N GLY A 313 13.92 19.78 3.49
CA GLY A 313 14.94 18.99 2.79
C GLY A 313 14.60 18.68 1.33
N LEU A 314 13.33 18.82 0.93
CA LEU A 314 12.87 18.52 -0.43
C LEU A 314 12.88 19.77 -1.32
N PRO A 315 13.21 19.65 -2.62
CA PRO A 315 13.27 20.79 -3.55
C PRO A 315 11.88 21.25 -4.04
N PHE A 316 10.82 20.88 -3.34
CA PHE A 316 9.45 21.21 -3.70
C PHE A 316 8.55 21.34 -2.48
N ARG A 317 7.43 22.04 -2.70
CA ARG A 317 6.26 22.04 -1.82
C ARG A 317 5.03 21.67 -2.64
N GLY A 318 3.95 21.34 -1.95
CA GLY A 318 2.68 20.96 -2.54
C GLY A 318 1.51 21.48 -1.75
N THR A 319 0.49 21.94 -2.45
CA THR A 319 -0.82 22.29 -1.87
C THR A 319 -1.78 21.11 -2.08
N PRO A 320 -2.41 20.56 -1.02
CA PRO A 320 -3.38 19.49 -1.17
C PRO A 320 -4.56 19.89 -2.08
N GLY A 321 -4.94 18.98 -2.98
CA GLY A 321 -6.13 19.08 -3.82
C GLY A 321 -7.12 17.96 -3.50
N GLU A 322 -7.80 17.45 -4.53
CA GLU A 322 -8.80 16.40 -4.37
C GLU A 322 -8.20 15.04 -3.97
N PRO A 323 -8.78 14.35 -2.95
CA PRO A 323 -8.37 12.99 -2.61
C PRO A 323 -8.66 12.03 -3.77
N SER A 324 -7.93 10.92 -3.82
CA SER A 324 -8.21 9.87 -4.81
C SER A 324 -9.64 9.36 -4.62
N PRO A 325 -10.42 9.22 -5.70
CA PRO A 325 -11.77 8.64 -5.60
C PRO A 325 -11.72 7.16 -5.17
N TYR A 326 -10.55 6.53 -5.23
CA TYR A 326 -10.33 5.15 -4.80
C TYR A 326 -9.89 5.03 -3.34
N ASN A 327 -9.70 6.12 -2.59
CA ASN A 327 -9.26 6.04 -1.20
C ASN A 327 -10.18 5.15 -0.37
N PRO A 328 -9.63 4.14 0.32
CA PRO A 328 -10.41 3.29 1.21
C PRO A 328 -10.66 3.98 2.56
N PRO A 329 -11.57 3.44 3.37
CA PRO A 329 -11.68 3.83 4.78
C PRO A 329 -10.36 3.64 5.52
N VAL A 330 -10.07 4.53 6.47
CA VAL A 330 -8.89 4.44 7.33
C VAL A 330 -8.96 3.14 8.15
N ARG A 331 -7.94 2.29 8.02
CA ARG A 331 -7.78 1.08 8.83
C ARG A 331 -6.92 1.40 10.06
N ARG A 332 -7.42 1.00 11.23
CA ARG A 332 -6.76 1.20 12.53
C ARG A 332 -6.12 -0.09 13.02
N LEU A 333 -5.18 0.02 13.97
CA LEU A 333 -4.69 -1.13 14.71
C LEU A 333 -5.80 -1.68 15.62
N ALA A 334 -5.75 -2.98 15.91
CA ALA A 334 -6.64 -3.57 16.91
C ALA A 334 -6.49 -2.89 18.29
N SER A 335 -5.27 -2.48 18.65
CA SER A 335 -4.94 -1.77 19.89
C SER A 335 -5.53 -0.36 19.98
N GLU A 336 -5.82 0.29 18.84
CA GLU A 336 -6.38 1.65 18.77
C GLU A 336 -7.91 1.69 18.93
N SER A 337 -8.58 0.53 19.01
CA SER A 337 -10.03 0.46 19.11
C SER A 337 -10.51 0.70 20.55
N PRO A 338 -11.50 1.59 20.80
CA PRO A 338 -11.99 1.88 22.16
C PRO A 338 -12.59 0.67 22.90
N ASN A 339 -12.93 -0.41 22.20
CA ASN A 339 -13.41 -1.68 22.77
C ASN A 339 -12.29 -2.73 23.00
N SER A 340 -11.00 -2.39 22.81
CA SER A 340 -9.89 -3.35 22.94
C SER A 340 -9.66 -3.87 24.37
N LEU A 341 -10.33 -3.28 25.37
CA LEU A 341 -10.31 -3.73 26.76
C LEU A 341 -11.28 -4.89 27.07
N ALA A 342 -12.08 -5.39 26.12
CA ALA A 342 -13.15 -6.34 26.46
C ALA A 342 -13.30 -7.60 25.60
N THR A 343 -12.58 -7.81 24.50
CA THR A 343 -12.72 -9.09 23.76
C THR A 343 -11.47 -9.45 22.96
N PRO A 344 -10.88 -10.65 23.14
CA PRO A 344 -9.82 -11.13 22.27
C PRO A 344 -10.31 -11.24 20.82
N PRO A 345 -9.43 -11.14 19.81
CA PRO A 345 -9.79 -11.35 18.43
C PRO A 345 -10.34 -12.77 18.27
N GLN A 346 -11.68 -12.90 18.25
CA GLN A 346 -12.32 -14.17 17.98
C GLN A 346 -11.98 -14.53 16.53
N THR A 347 -11.35 -15.69 16.36
CA THR A 347 -11.35 -16.41 15.10
C THR A 347 -12.81 -16.59 14.69
N THR A 348 -13.28 -15.80 13.72
CA THR A 348 -14.68 -15.80 13.28
C THR A 348 -14.98 -17.04 12.45
N SER A 349 -15.13 -18.18 13.13
CA SER A 349 -15.94 -19.25 12.56
C SER A 349 -17.38 -18.71 12.48
N PRO A 350 -18.06 -18.80 11.33
CA PRO A 350 -19.42 -18.28 11.20
C PRO A 350 -20.32 -18.98 12.21
N THR A 351 -20.97 -18.21 13.09
CA THR A 351 -21.88 -18.75 14.12
C THR A 351 -23.16 -19.34 13.52
N ALA A 352 -23.49 -18.93 12.29
CA ALA A 352 -24.60 -19.43 11.49
C ALA A 352 -24.48 -18.96 10.02
N THR A 353 -25.21 -19.62 9.12
CA THR A 353 -25.44 -19.18 7.74
C THR A 353 -26.85 -18.61 7.63
N LEU A 354 -27.00 -17.44 6.99
CA LEU A 354 -28.29 -16.82 6.70
C LEU A 354 -28.60 -16.98 5.22
N THR A 355 -29.77 -17.53 4.88
CA THR A 355 -30.26 -17.61 3.50
C THR A 355 -31.44 -16.66 3.34
N LEU A 356 -31.36 -15.70 2.42
CA LEU A 356 -32.46 -14.80 2.13
C LEU A 356 -33.65 -15.61 1.57
N THR A 357 -34.80 -15.56 2.22
CA THR A 357 -36.03 -16.25 1.78
C THR A 357 -37.07 -15.30 1.22
N ARG A 358 -37.09 -14.05 1.69
CA ARG A 358 -38.11 -13.07 1.29
C ARG A 358 -37.56 -11.65 1.31
N ARG A 359 -38.00 -10.84 0.35
CA ARG A 359 -37.79 -9.39 0.31
C ARG A 359 -39.14 -8.71 0.05
N ASP A 360 -39.63 -7.94 1.01
CA ASP A 360 -40.85 -7.13 0.88
C ASP A 360 -40.46 -5.66 0.72
N LEU A 361 -40.80 -5.05 -0.42
CA LEU A 361 -40.61 -3.62 -0.62
C LEU A 361 -41.71 -2.86 0.14
N LEU A 362 -41.33 -2.05 1.13
CA LEU A 362 -42.27 -1.28 1.95
C LEU A 362 -42.48 0.13 1.39
N THR A 363 -41.40 0.73 0.87
CA THR A 363 -41.39 2.00 0.13
C THR A 363 -40.34 1.91 -0.99
N PRO A 364 -40.25 2.87 -1.94
CA PRO A 364 -39.21 2.86 -2.96
C PRO A 364 -37.76 2.80 -2.41
N THR A 365 -37.54 3.22 -1.16
CA THR A 365 -36.22 3.25 -0.51
C THR A 365 -36.10 2.32 0.70
N ILE A 366 -37.18 1.66 1.13
CA ILE A 366 -37.21 0.80 2.32
C ILE A 366 -37.72 -0.59 1.93
N ALA A 367 -36.92 -1.61 2.24
CA ALA A 367 -37.31 -3.00 2.08
C ALA A 367 -37.10 -3.77 3.39
N ARG A 368 -37.97 -4.75 3.63
CA ARG A 368 -37.82 -5.76 4.68
C ARG A 368 -37.23 -7.02 4.05
N PHE A 369 -36.24 -7.59 4.70
CA PHE A 369 -35.59 -8.83 4.28
C PHE A 369 -35.80 -9.89 5.36
N THR A 370 -36.21 -11.09 4.97
CA THR A 370 -36.37 -12.25 5.86
C THR A 370 -35.32 -13.29 5.49
N PHE A 371 -34.59 -13.75 6.50
CA PHE A 371 -33.55 -14.75 6.34
C PHE A 371 -33.89 -16.01 7.14
N LEU A 372 -33.61 -17.17 6.56
CA LEU A 372 -33.58 -18.44 7.27
C LEU A 372 -32.18 -18.63 7.87
N LEU A 373 -32.12 -18.91 9.18
CA LEU A 373 -30.88 -19.15 9.90
C LEU A 373 -30.56 -20.65 9.95
N ARG A 374 -29.35 -21.04 9.60
CA ARG A 374 -28.86 -22.43 9.68
C ARG A 374 -27.58 -22.50 10.53
N PRO A 375 -27.41 -23.51 11.42
CA PRO A 375 -26.14 -23.71 12.13
C PRO A 375 -24.98 -23.97 11.16
N PRO A 376 -23.74 -23.63 11.53
CA PRO A 376 -22.57 -23.90 10.71
C PRO A 376 -22.39 -25.42 10.52
N ASN A 377 -21.96 -25.83 9.32
CA ASN A 377 -21.69 -27.22 8.91
C ASN A 377 -22.89 -28.15 8.59
N THR A 378 -24.01 -27.64 8.05
CA THR A 378 -24.97 -28.50 7.33
C THR A 378 -24.51 -28.74 5.88
N SER A 379 -23.39 -29.44 5.70
CA SER A 379 -23.12 -30.11 4.42
C SER A 379 -24.17 -31.22 4.21
N HIS A 380 -24.44 -31.58 2.96
CA HIS A 380 -25.53 -32.44 2.46
C HIS A 380 -25.61 -33.90 2.99
N LYS A 381 -25.29 -34.17 4.26
CA LYS A 381 -25.48 -35.48 4.91
C LYS A 381 -26.02 -35.27 6.33
N PRO A 382 -27.11 -35.93 6.73
CA PRO A 382 -27.69 -35.72 8.06
C PRO A 382 -26.68 -36.16 9.14
N PRO A 383 -26.32 -35.31 10.10
CA PRO A 383 -25.53 -35.73 11.25
C PRO A 383 -26.41 -36.52 12.23
N PRO A 384 -25.83 -37.47 12.99
CA PRO A 384 -26.54 -38.15 14.05
C PRO A 384 -26.86 -37.14 15.16
N THR A 385 -28.13 -37.07 15.54
CA THR A 385 -28.70 -36.52 16.78
C THR A 385 -27.72 -35.83 17.74
N THR A 386 -27.30 -34.61 17.40
CA THR A 386 -26.81 -33.64 18.38
C THR A 386 -27.50 -32.32 18.09
N THR A 387 -28.50 -32.02 18.91
CA THR A 387 -29.22 -30.75 18.98
C THR A 387 -28.20 -29.63 19.18
N ALA A 388 -27.87 -28.89 18.12
CA ALA A 388 -27.13 -27.65 18.25
C ALA A 388 -27.91 -26.73 19.20
N ALA A 389 -27.25 -26.20 20.23
CA ALA A 389 -27.89 -25.30 21.19
C ALA A 389 -28.54 -24.13 20.45
N PRO A 390 -29.79 -23.75 20.79
CA PRO A 390 -30.48 -22.65 20.13
C PRO A 390 -29.68 -21.36 20.29
N LEU A 391 -29.44 -20.66 19.19
CA LEU A 391 -28.77 -19.35 19.20
C LEU A 391 -29.65 -18.38 20.00
N ARG A 392 -29.22 -18.03 21.21
CA ARG A 392 -29.93 -17.10 22.10
C ARG A 392 -29.45 -15.68 21.83
N TRP A 393 -30.38 -14.81 21.43
CA TRP A 393 -30.12 -13.42 21.12
C TRP A 393 -30.94 -12.52 22.04
N HIS A 394 -30.34 -11.41 22.50
CA HIS A 394 -31.00 -10.45 23.37
C HIS A 394 -31.18 -9.10 22.65
N PRO A 395 -32.30 -8.40 22.86
CA PRO A 395 -32.46 -7.03 22.40
C PRO A 395 -31.31 -6.12 22.87
N GLY A 396 -30.88 -5.21 22.01
CA GLY A 396 -29.75 -4.32 22.27
C GLY A 396 -28.37 -4.89 21.94
N GLN A 397 -28.26 -6.19 21.64
CA GLN A 397 -27.05 -6.77 21.06
C GLN A 397 -26.89 -6.37 19.59
N HIS A 398 -25.69 -6.54 19.04
CA HIS A 398 -25.44 -6.40 17.61
C HIS A 398 -25.10 -7.74 16.97
N ILE A 399 -25.50 -7.92 15.72
CA ILE A 399 -25.04 -8.99 14.84
C ILE A 399 -24.23 -8.39 13.70
N THR A 400 -23.19 -9.10 13.30
CA THR A 400 -22.35 -8.72 12.16
C THR A 400 -22.55 -9.76 11.07
N LEU A 401 -22.97 -9.32 9.90
CA LEU A 401 -23.23 -10.18 8.74
C LEU A 401 -22.24 -9.87 7.64
N SER A 402 -21.70 -10.91 6.99
CA SER A 402 -20.95 -10.78 5.74
C SER A 402 -21.84 -11.18 4.58
N PHE A 403 -21.92 -10.33 3.56
CA PHE A 403 -22.63 -10.54 2.30
C PHE A 403 -21.67 -10.78 1.13
N ALA A 404 -20.39 -11.02 1.42
CA ALA A 404 -19.37 -11.15 0.39
C ALA A 404 -19.66 -12.34 -0.55
N ALA A 405 -20.22 -13.44 -0.04
CA ALA A 405 -20.50 -14.62 -0.86
C ALA A 405 -21.54 -14.35 -1.98
N GLU A 406 -22.46 -13.42 -1.76
CA GLU A 406 -23.54 -13.08 -2.69
C GLU A 406 -23.27 -11.81 -3.51
N LEU A 407 -22.57 -10.84 -2.93
CA LEU A 407 -22.39 -9.50 -3.51
C LEU A 407 -20.98 -9.24 -4.06
N ASP A 408 -19.97 -10.03 -3.67
CA ASP A 408 -18.63 -9.87 -4.20
C ASP A 408 -18.57 -10.36 -5.65
N MET A 409 -18.51 -9.39 -6.57
CA MET A 409 -18.33 -9.63 -8.00
C MET A 409 -16.90 -10.03 -8.37
N GLY A 410 -16.03 -10.20 -7.37
CA GLY A 410 -14.62 -10.49 -7.55
C GLY A 410 -13.82 -9.26 -7.95
N TYR A 411 -12.60 -9.52 -8.40
CA TYR A 411 -11.65 -8.46 -8.70
C TYR A 411 -12.04 -7.62 -9.90
N SER A 412 -12.09 -6.31 -9.68
CA SER A 412 -11.94 -5.32 -10.74
C SER A 412 -10.73 -4.44 -10.45
N HIS A 413 -9.96 -4.14 -11.48
CA HIS A 413 -8.83 -3.22 -11.35
C HIS A 413 -9.32 -1.79 -11.04
N MET A 414 -10.29 -1.30 -11.83
CA MET A 414 -10.87 0.04 -11.79
C MET A 414 -12.40 -0.04 -11.91
N ARG A 415 -13.11 0.97 -11.38
CA ARG A 415 -14.56 1.17 -11.55
C ARG A 415 -14.84 2.66 -11.57
N GLU A 416 -14.85 3.27 -12.74
CA GLU A 416 -14.96 4.74 -12.85
C GLU A 416 -16.31 5.27 -12.39
N ALA A 417 -17.40 4.54 -12.66
CA ALA A 417 -18.75 4.95 -12.26
C ALA A 417 -19.03 4.81 -10.76
N ASP A 418 -18.31 3.91 -10.07
CA ASP A 418 -18.40 3.73 -8.62
C ASP A 418 -17.06 3.25 -8.04
N PRO A 419 -16.08 4.16 -7.89
CA PRO A 419 -14.73 3.82 -7.42
C PRO A 419 -14.71 3.24 -6.01
N GLN A 420 -15.64 3.69 -5.15
CA GLN A 420 -15.72 3.31 -3.74
C GLN A 420 -16.23 1.88 -3.55
N SER A 421 -17.00 1.34 -4.49
CA SER A 421 -17.40 -0.09 -4.46
C SER A 421 -16.23 -1.07 -4.41
N LEU A 422 -15.02 -0.67 -4.83
CA LEU A 422 -13.81 -1.51 -4.70
C LEU A 422 -13.32 -1.67 -3.26
N ASN A 423 -13.80 -0.84 -2.34
CA ASN A 423 -13.38 -0.79 -0.94
C ASN A 423 -14.44 -1.37 0.02
N ASP A 424 -15.60 -1.82 -0.49
CA ASP A 424 -16.65 -2.43 0.32
C ASP A 424 -16.16 -3.77 0.89
N ASP A 425 -16.28 -3.95 2.20
CA ASP A 425 -15.97 -5.22 2.87
C ASP A 425 -17.17 -6.18 2.87
N PHE A 426 -18.33 -5.72 2.38
CA PHE A 426 -19.61 -6.41 2.40
C PHE A 426 -20.03 -6.84 3.81
N VAL A 427 -19.44 -6.25 4.85
CA VAL A 427 -19.77 -6.51 6.24
C VAL A 427 -20.70 -5.41 6.72
N ARG A 428 -21.79 -5.78 7.38
CA ARG A 428 -22.74 -4.83 7.97
C ARG A 428 -23.10 -5.28 9.38
N THR A 429 -23.21 -4.31 10.28
CA THR A 429 -23.61 -4.52 11.67
C THR A 429 -25.05 -4.06 11.86
N PHE A 430 -25.87 -4.90 12.50
CA PHE A 430 -27.27 -4.63 12.76
C PHE A 430 -27.56 -4.77 14.25
N THR A 431 -28.39 -3.88 14.81
CA THR A 431 -28.87 -3.98 16.18
C THR A 431 -30.07 -4.92 16.25
N ILE A 432 -30.06 -5.85 17.21
CA ILE A 432 -31.17 -6.74 17.50
C ILE A 432 -32.23 -5.94 18.26
N SER A 433 -33.38 -5.74 17.65
CA SER A 433 -34.51 -5.03 18.27
C SER A 433 -35.45 -5.93 19.06
N ASN A 434 -35.52 -7.23 18.73
CA ASN A 434 -36.45 -8.17 19.36
C ASN A 434 -35.83 -9.58 19.43
N PRO A 435 -36.16 -10.42 20.43
CA PRO A 435 -35.69 -11.81 20.45
C PRO A 435 -36.34 -12.63 19.32
N PRO A 436 -35.73 -13.75 18.91
CA PRO A 436 -36.33 -14.66 17.95
C PRO A 436 -37.70 -15.15 18.47
N PRO A 437 -38.71 -15.32 17.62
CA PRO A 437 -39.95 -15.97 18.03
C PRO A 437 -39.65 -17.39 18.55
N PRO A 438 -40.38 -17.87 19.58
CA PRO A 438 -40.19 -19.24 20.08
C PRO A 438 -40.35 -20.25 18.94
N HIS A 439 -39.53 -21.32 18.96
CA HIS A 439 -39.66 -22.39 17.98
C HIS A 439 -41.10 -22.93 17.99
N PRO A 440 -41.74 -23.10 16.82
CA PRO A 440 -43.02 -23.78 16.78
C PRO A 440 -42.85 -25.19 17.36
N PRO A 441 -43.80 -25.68 18.19
CA PRO A 441 -43.73 -27.02 18.72
C PRO A 441 -43.59 -28.02 17.57
N SER A 442 -42.68 -28.99 17.74
CA SER A 442 -42.53 -30.11 16.81
C SER A 442 -43.88 -30.78 16.64
N ALA A 443 -44.42 -30.75 15.42
CA ALA A 443 -45.59 -31.54 15.04
C ALA A 443 -45.17 -33.00 14.91
N ASP A 444 -44.83 -33.63 16.03
CA ASP A 444 -44.71 -35.07 16.21
C ASP A 444 -45.30 -35.37 17.58
N GLY A 445 -46.60 -35.66 17.56
CA GLY A 445 -47.43 -35.97 18.71
C GLY A 445 -48.82 -36.35 18.20
N ASP A 446 -48.85 -37.27 17.25
CA ASP A 446 -50.08 -37.98 16.86
C ASP A 446 -50.61 -38.78 18.06
N GLY A 447 -51.87 -38.52 18.38
CA GLY A 447 -52.92 -39.52 18.65
C GLY A 447 -52.68 -40.58 19.73
N ASP A 448 -53.38 -40.43 20.85
CA ASP A 448 -54.50 -41.31 21.27
C ASP A 448 -54.88 -40.91 22.71
N GLY A 449 -56.12 -40.43 22.96
CA GLY A 449 -57.20 -41.22 23.58
C GLY A 449 -57.03 -41.25 25.12
N ASP A 450 -57.99 -41.07 26.01
CA ASP A 450 -59.46 -41.09 26.03
C ASP A 450 -59.85 -40.74 27.50
N GLY A 451 -61.06 -40.20 27.72
CA GLY A 451 -61.88 -40.47 28.92
C GLY A 451 -61.66 -39.75 30.27
N GLY A 452 -62.76 -39.18 30.79
CA GLY A 452 -63.06 -39.00 32.24
C GLY A 452 -63.17 -37.55 32.72
N GLU A 453 -64.34 -36.91 32.63
CA GLU A 453 -65.44 -36.84 33.62
C GLU A 453 -65.42 -35.55 34.46
N GLU A 454 -66.46 -34.75 34.23
CA GLU A 454 -67.03 -33.55 34.88
C GLU A 454 -66.17 -32.32 35.22
#